data_AF-A0A9P8ALV9-F1
#
_entry.id   AF-A0A9P8ALV9-F1
#
_cell.length_a   1.000
_cell.length_b   1.000
_cell.length_c   1.000
_cell.angle_alpha   90.00
_cell.angle_beta   90.00
_cell.angle_gamma   90.00
#
_symmetry.space_group_name_H-M   'P 1'
#
loop_
_entity.id
_entity.type
_entity.pdbx_description
1 polymer ?
#
loop_
_entity_poly.entity_id
_entity_poly.type
_entity_poly.pdbx_seq_one_letter_code
_entity_poly.pdbx_strand_id
1 'polypeptide(L)'
;MAWIAECSGGVLWVNGVSGSGKSSLMGTLRELASDASGRNRLGAFIRYDRIESPDSSKLISSIAYFLGMSDDRIGTAISLVTHSSPFLASSEKERFELLIEQPLQSVPVLADEGPLVVIIDGLDECNPSDELLAVLANGFGSRLPFMRMVIASRPLESIVRAFSHSGITPITLDTSSEATRRDIRNYIDHQLSSIFADQEARHAPDTLQKMCEALIAVEGLSKRANGSFVWAVTACRFIREFPTITRLQTLLGLEIPTDCTDSIANLYKAILSSIVAESNEDKDIIRRCICTVLGAIMIPRRSGGMTAEILDALVLVPGDPPAYLILADLRAVVEMSLDGFARFFDMSFYDFLRDRDQCGEEWYIDVEERKKIFYERSSVMLRG
;
A
#
# COMPACT_ATOMS: atom_id res chain seq x y z
N MET A 1 -17.95 12.03 -1.65
CA MET A 1 -19.33 11.59 -1.95
C MET A 1 -20.06 12.50 -2.93
N ALA A 2 -20.10 13.83 -2.74
CA ALA A 2 -20.80 14.74 -3.67
C ALA A 2 -20.38 14.55 -5.15
N TRP A 3 -19.08 14.51 -5.43
CA TRP A 3 -18.55 14.27 -6.78
C TRP A 3 -19.01 12.93 -7.41
N ILE A 4 -19.11 11.86 -6.59
CA ILE A 4 -19.59 10.55 -7.05
C ILE A 4 -21.07 10.65 -7.46
N ALA A 5 -21.87 11.45 -6.77
CA ALA A 5 -23.30 11.63 -7.04
C ALA A 5 -23.62 12.46 -8.30
N GLU A 6 -22.66 13.21 -8.85
CA GLU A 6 -22.89 14.10 -10.01
C GLU A 6 -23.14 13.37 -11.36
N CYS A 7 -22.92 12.05 -11.45
CA CYS A 7 -23.14 11.23 -12.66
C CYS A 7 -22.72 11.83 -14.03
N SER A 8 -21.53 12.44 -14.11
CA SER A 8 -20.84 12.96 -15.30
C SER A 8 -19.89 12.02 -16.09
N GLY A 9 -19.74 10.74 -15.75
CA GLY A 9 -18.73 9.84 -16.37
C GLY A 9 -17.24 10.18 -16.14
N GLY A 10 -16.93 11.19 -15.31
CA GLY A 10 -15.58 11.74 -15.16
C GLY A 10 -14.63 10.95 -14.25
N VAL A 11 -13.40 11.47 -14.14
CA VAL A 11 -12.30 10.87 -13.35
C VAL A 11 -11.94 11.77 -12.18
N LEU A 12 -11.84 11.20 -10.99
CA LEU A 12 -11.28 11.84 -9.81
C LEU A 12 -9.87 11.31 -9.60
N TRP A 13 -8.88 12.20 -9.66
CA TRP A 13 -7.48 11.83 -9.45
C TRP A 13 -6.99 12.32 -8.09
N VAL A 14 -6.83 11.40 -7.15
CA VAL A 14 -6.22 11.64 -5.85
C VAL A 14 -4.71 11.49 -5.97
N ASN A 15 -3.98 12.60 -5.96
CA ASN A 15 -2.53 12.62 -6.06
C ASN A 15 -1.89 13.02 -4.73
N GLY A 16 -0.66 12.56 -4.50
CA GLY A 16 0.11 12.90 -3.30
C GLY A 16 1.37 12.06 -3.19
N VAL A 17 2.32 12.52 -2.38
CA VAL A 17 3.59 11.82 -2.11
C VAL A 17 3.36 10.47 -1.43
N SER A 18 4.39 9.62 -1.36
CA SER A 18 4.29 8.36 -0.61
C SER A 18 3.91 8.65 0.85
N GLY A 19 3.09 7.79 1.44
CA GLY A 19 2.63 7.92 2.82
C GLY A 19 1.70 9.08 3.15
N SER A 20 1.13 9.76 2.15
CA SER A 20 0.09 10.79 2.32
C SER A 20 -1.31 10.26 2.66
N GLY A 21 -1.51 8.93 2.76
CA GLY A 21 -2.79 8.32 3.11
C GLY A 21 -3.74 8.02 1.93
N LYS A 22 -3.25 8.08 0.69
CA LYS A 22 -4.02 7.77 -0.52
C LYS A 22 -4.75 6.42 -0.44
N SER A 23 -4.03 5.34 -0.15
CA SER A 23 -4.61 3.99 -0.08
C SER A 23 -5.62 3.83 1.06
N SER A 24 -5.41 4.51 2.19
CA SER A 24 -6.39 4.57 3.28
C SER A 24 -7.68 5.27 2.85
N LEU A 25 -7.58 6.36 2.10
CA LEU A 25 -8.72 7.04 1.50
C LEU A 25 -9.43 6.14 0.49
N MET A 26 -8.68 5.43 -0.37
CA MET A 26 -9.25 4.49 -1.34
C MET A 26 -9.98 3.34 -0.64
N GLY A 27 -9.44 2.81 0.46
CA GLY A 27 -10.10 1.80 1.29
C GLY A 27 -11.40 2.30 1.93
N THR A 28 -11.41 3.54 2.43
CA THR A 28 -12.62 4.17 2.97
C THR A 28 -13.67 4.37 1.88
N LEU A 29 -13.27 4.85 0.69
CA LEU A 29 -14.17 5.01 -0.44
C LEU A 29 -14.73 3.68 -0.93
N ARG A 30 -13.92 2.61 -0.92
CA ARG A 30 -14.36 1.25 -1.22
C ARG A 30 -15.48 0.81 -0.29
N GLU A 31 -15.32 0.98 1.01
CA GLU A 31 -16.34 0.62 2.01
C GLU A 31 -17.62 1.44 1.84
N LEU A 32 -17.49 2.77 1.66
CA LEU A 32 -18.64 3.65 1.43
C LEU A 32 -19.38 3.33 0.13
N ALA A 33 -18.67 2.90 -0.92
CA ALA A 33 -19.28 2.49 -2.19
C ALA A 33 -19.93 1.10 -2.09
N SER A 34 -19.37 0.19 -1.28
CA SER A 34 -19.92 -1.15 -1.07
C SER A 34 -21.21 -1.16 -0.25
N ASP A 35 -21.46 -0.13 0.58
CA ASP A 35 -22.69 0.01 1.37
C ASP A 35 -23.47 1.29 1.03
N ALA A 36 -23.38 1.73 -0.23
CA ALA A 36 -24.06 2.94 -0.67
C ALA A 36 -25.59 2.74 -0.70
N SER A 37 -26.28 3.26 0.31
CA SER A 37 -27.76 3.15 0.45
C SER A 37 -28.27 1.71 0.53
N GLY A 38 -27.52 0.83 1.20
CA GLY A 38 -27.88 -0.59 1.36
C GLY A 38 -27.74 -1.41 0.07
N ARG A 39 -27.02 -0.90 -0.94
CA ARG A 39 -26.67 -1.61 -2.16
C ARG A 39 -25.18 -1.45 -2.44
N ASN A 40 -24.57 -2.52 -2.96
CA ASN A 40 -23.20 -2.46 -3.42
C ASN A 40 -23.14 -1.70 -4.75
N ARG A 41 -22.50 -0.52 -4.74
CA ARG A 41 -22.22 0.29 -5.92
C ARG A 41 -20.73 0.39 -6.24
N LEU A 42 -19.91 -0.44 -5.60
CA LEU A 42 -18.54 -0.67 -5.97
C LEU A 42 -18.51 -1.66 -7.15
N GLY A 43 -18.20 -1.15 -8.34
CA GLY A 43 -18.07 -1.97 -9.54
C GLY A 43 -16.72 -2.68 -9.62
N ALA A 44 -15.64 -2.01 -9.24
CA ALA A 44 -14.31 -2.62 -9.16
C ALA A 44 -13.42 -1.89 -8.15
N PHE A 45 -12.56 -2.65 -7.49
CA PHE A 45 -11.46 -2.13 -6.67
C PHE A 45 -10.18 -2.85 -7.04
N ILE A 46 -9.25 -2.13 -7.66
CA ILE A 46 -7.96 -2.67 -8.11
C ILE A 46 -6.87 -1.91 -7.40
N ARG A 47 -6.02 -2.65 -6.68
CA ARG A 47 -4.85 -2.11 -6.01
C ARG A 47 -3.60 -2.69 -6.64
N TYR A 48 -2.70 -1.82 -7.04
CA TYR A 48 -1.39 -2.17 -7.54
C TYR A 48 -0.32 -2.09 -6.46
N ASP A 49 0.61 -3.02 -6.56
CA ASP A 49 1.85 -3.10 -5.78
C ASP A 49 2.94 -3.58 -6.74
N ARG A 50 4.05 -2.84 -6.86
CA ARG A 50 5.14 -3.14 -7.81
C ARG A 50 5.83 -4.48 -7.56
N ILE A 51 5.66 -5.11 -6.39
CA ILE A 51 6.19 -6.44 -6.09
C ILE A 51 5.21 -7.52 -6.58
N GLU A 52 3.93 -7.39 -6.25
CA GLU A 52 2.94 -8.44 -6.50
C GLU A 52 2.26 -8.33 -7.88
N SER A 53 2.11 -7.11 -8.38
CA SER A 53 1.27 -6.79 -9.54
C SER A 53 1.87 -5.66 -10.41
N PRO A 54 3.10 -5.79 -10.93
CA PRO A 54 3.73 -4.70 -11.69
C PRO A 54 3.16 -4.48 -13.11
N ASP A 55 2.25 -5.35 -13.57
CA ASP A 55 1.79 -5.39 -14.96
C ASP A 55 0.39 -4.78 -15.11
N SER A 56 0.31 -3.65 -15.83
CA SER A 56 -0.95 -2.98 -16.14
C SER A 56 -1.70 -3.55 -17.35
N SER A 57 -1.13 -4.50 -18.10
CA SER A 57 -1.71 -5.02 -19.36
C SER A 57 -3.10 -5.65 -19.19
N LYS A 58 -3.41 -6.08 -17.95
CA LYS A 58 -4.69 -6.69 -17.60
C LYS A 58 -5.68 -5.71 -16.96
N LEU A 59 -5.32 -4.45 -16.73
CA LEU A 59 -6.14 -3.50 -15.95
C LEU A 59 -7.58 -3.44 -16.46
N ILE A 60 -7.76 -3.21 -17.76
CA ILE A 60 -9.09 -3.11 -18.37
C ILE A 60 -9.87 -4.42 -18.24
N SER A 61 -9.23 -5.55 -18.49
CA SER A 61 -9.85 -6.87 -18.32
C SER A 61 -10.21 -7.17 -16.86
N SER A 62 -9.39 -6.74 -15.91
CA SER A 62 -9.67 -6.85 -14.47
C SER A 62 -10.85 -5.95 -14.07
N ILE A 63 -10.94 -4.72 -14.59
CA ILE A 63 -12.11 -3.86 -14.37
C ILE A 63 -13.37 -4.55 -14.89
N ALA A 64 -13.35 -5.05 -16.13
CA ALA A 64 -14.48 -5.76 -16.73
C ALA A 64 -14.87 -7.01 -15.92
N TYR A 65 -13.89 -7.79 -15.47
CA TYR A 65 -14.12 -8.97 -14.64
C TYR A 65 -14.81 -8.62 -13.32
N PHE A 66 -14.30 -7.63 -12.57
CA PHE A 66 -14.91 -7.21 -11.31
C PHE A 66 -16.30 -6.59 -11.50
N LEU A 67 -16.50 -5.80 -12.57
CA LEU A 67 -17.81 -5.28 -12.92
C LEU A 67 -18.81 -6.42 -13.18
N GLY A 68 -18.40 -7.43 -13.95
CA GLY A 68 -19.23 -8.61 -14.22
C GLY A 68 -19.53 -9.46 -12.99
N MET A 69 -18.60 -9.53 -12.02
CA MET A 69 -18.85 -10.17 -10.72
C MET A 69 -19.76 -9.36 -9.81
N SER A 70 -19.75 -8.02 -9.96
CA SER A 70 -20.56 -7.13 -9.11
C SER A 70 -22.04 -7.12 -9.50
N ASP A 71 -22.36 -7.39 -10.77
CA ASP A 71 -23.73 -7.41 -11.29
C ASP A 71 -23.88 -8.38 -12.46
N ASP A 72 -24.76 -9.38 -12.32
CA ASP A 72 -24.99 -10.44 -13.30
C ASP A 72 -25.41 -9.91 -14.68
N ARG A 73 -26.09 -8.76 -14.75
CA ARG A 73 -26.51 -8.15 -16.02
C ARG A 73 -25.28 -7.65 -16.80
N ILE A 74 -24.33 -7.05 -16.10
CA ILE A 74 -23.05 -6.62 -16.68
C ILE A 74 -22.25 -7.85 -17.11
N GLY A 75 -22.15 -8.88 -16.25
CA GLY A 75 -21.45 -10.12 -16.56
C GLY A 75 -22.00 -10.81 -17.81
N THR A 76 -23.33 -10.87 -17.94
CA THR A 76 -24.02 -11.41 -19.11
C THR A 76 -23.69 -10.59 -20.37
N ALA A 77 -23.74 -9.26 -20.29
CA ALA A 77 -23.43 -8.38 -21.41
C ALA A 77 -21.97 -8.53 -21.88
N ILE A 78 -21.01 -8.60 -20.94
CA ILE A 78 -19.59 -8.85 -21.24
C ILE A 78 -19.41 -10.22 -21.92
N SER A 79 -20.09 -11.26 -21.42
CA SER A 79 -20.04 -12.59 -22.01
C SER A 79 -20.54 -12.58 -23.47
N LEU A 80 -21.62 -11.88 -23.78
CA LEU A 80 -22.16 -11.80 -25.15
C LEU A 80 -21.18 -11.16 -26.14
N VAL A 81 -20.48 -10.10 -25.72
CA VAL A 81 -19.48 -9.43 -26.56
C VAL A 81 -18.26 -10.33 -26.78
N THR A 82 -17.77 -11.00 -25.73
CA THR A 82 -16.58 -11.87 -25.84
C THR A 82 -16.83 -13.12 -26.70
N HIS A 83 -18.06 -13.66 -26.73
CA HIS A 83 -18.42 -14.75 -27.64
C HIS A 83 -18.51 -14.30 -29.10
N SER A 84 -18.92 -13.06 -29.34
CA SER A 84 -19.11 -12.51 -30.69
C SER A 84 -17.83 -11.97 -31.33
N SER A 85 -16.81 -11.66 -30.52
CA SER A 85 -15.51 -11.11 -30.95
C SER A 85 -14.34 -11.87 -30.28
N PRO A 86 -14.04 -13.10 -30.72
CA PRO A 86 -12.98 -13.93 -30.12
C PRO A 86 -11.55 -13.43 -30.43
N PHE A 87 -11.39 -12.54 -31.40
CA PHE A 87 -10.11 -11.87 -31.65
C PHE A 87 -9.93 -10.73 -30.63
N LEU A 88 -9.03 -10.95 -29.68
CA LEU A 88 -8.70 -10.03 -28.60
C LEU A 88 -8.33 -8.63 -29.14
N ALA A 89 -8.89 -7.60 -28.52
CA ALA A 89 -8.61 -6.20 -28.80
C ALA A 89 -7.09 -5.92 -28.92
N SER A 90 -6.71 -5.20 -29.98
CA SER A 90 -5.32 -4.93 -30.33
C SER A 90 -4.73 -3.74 -29.59
N SER A 91 -5.58 -2.91 -28.99
CA SER A 91 -5.25 -1.67 -28.30
C SER A 91 -5.99 -1.58 -26.95
N GLU A 92 -5.47 -0.79 -26.00
CA GLU A 92 -6.14 -0.54 -24.71
C GLU A 92 -7.49 0.15 -24.93
N LYS A 93 -7.57 1.05 -25.91
CA LYS A 93 -8.82 1.72 -26.26
C LYS A 93 -9.88 0.74 -26.76
N GLU A 94 -9.55 -0.13 -27.72
CA GLU A 94 -10.47 -1.15 -28.21
C GLU A 94 -10.92 -2.09 -27.09
N ARG A 95 -10.00 -2.43 -26.17
CA ARG A 95 -10.31 -3.30 -25.04
C ARG A 95 -11.28 -2.63 -24.08
N PHE A 96 -11.12 -1.34 -23.82
CA PHE A 96 -12.06 -0.56 -23.01
C PHE A 96 -13.44 -0.53 -23.66
N GLU A 97 -13.49 -0.21 -24.95
CA GLU A 97 -14.74 -0.12 -25.71
C GLU A 97 -15.49 -1.48 -25.72
N LEU A 98 -14.78 -2.57 -26.02
CA LEU A 98 -15.37 -3.91 -26.13
C LEU A 98 -15.76 -4.52 -24.77
N LEU A 99 -14.92 -4.40 -23.75
CA LEU A 99 -15.14 -5.10 -22.47
C LEU A 99 -15.91 -4.28 -21.43
N ILE A 100 -15.94 -2.96 -21.57
CA ILE A 100 -16.56 -2.06 -20.58
C ILE A 100 -17.65 -1.23 -21.23
N GLU A 101 -17.32 -0.49 -22.29
CA GLU A 101 -18.23 0.52 -22.81
C GLU A 101 -19.48 -0.06 -23.47
N GLN A 102 -19.32 -0.98 -24.42
CA GLN A 102 -20.43 -1.64 -25.12
C GLN A 102 -21.30 -2.47 -24.17
N PRO A 103 -20.75 -3.31 -23.26
CA PRO A 103 -21.57 -4.05 -22.30
C PRO A 103 -22.41 -3.13 -21.42
N LEU A 104 -21.84 -2.08 -20.86
CA LEU A 104 -22.56 -1.17 -19.96
C LEU A 104 -23.64 -0.35 -20.68
N GLN A 105 -23.43 0.03 -21.95
CA GLN A 105 -24.48 0.67 -22.76
C GLN A 105 -25.68 -0.25 -23.02
N SER A 106 -25.46 -1.56 -23.07
CA SER A 106 -26.55 -2.53 -23.27
C SER A 106 -27.42 -2.74 -22.03
N VAL A 107 -27.05 -2.17 -20.87
CA VAL A 107 -27.77 -2.30 -19.60
C VAL A 107 -28.14 -0.93 -19.01
N PRO A 108 -28.95 -0.11 -19.71
CA PRO A 108 -29.23 1.28 -19.32
C PRO A 108 -29.95 1.42 -17.97
N VAL A 109 -30.67 0.38 -17.53
CA VAL A 109 -31.38 0.35 -16.23
C VAL A 109 -30.46 0.58 -15.03
N LEU A 110 -29.15 0.30 -15.17
CA LEU A 110 -28.17 0.54 -14.10
C LEU A 110 -28.03 2.02 -13.73
N ALA A 111 -28.34 2.93 -14.67
CA ALA A 111 -28.26 4.36 -14.44
C ALA A 111 -29.28 4.85 -13.41
N ASP A 112 -30.46 4.21 -13.36
CA ASP A 112 -31.54 4.55 -12.42
C ASP A 112 -31.24 4.08 -10.98
N GLU A 113 -30.21 3.24 -10.81
CA GLU A 113 -29.82 2.66 -9.53
C GLU A 113 -28.70 3.45 -8.83
N GLY A 114 -28.31 4.59 -9.41
CA GLY A 114 -27.26 5.48 -8.90
C GLY A 114 -25.88 5.23 -9.51
N PRO A 115 -24.83 5.93 -9.05
CA PRO A 115 -23.50 5.81 -9.63
C PRO A 115 -22.86 4.45 -9.33
N LEU A 116 -22.10 3.90 -10.26
CA LEU A 116 -21.17 2.78 -10.06
C LEU A 116 -19.73 3.29 -10.04
N VAL A 117 -18.95 2.82 -9.07
CA VAL A 117 -17.60 3.33 -8.83
C VAL A 117 -16.55 2.27 -9.14
N VAL A 118 -15.57 2.64 -9.96
CA VAL A 118 -14.32 1.91 -10.17
C VAL A 118 -13.21 2.67 -9.48
N ILE A 119 -12.47 1.98 -8.61
CA ILE A 119 -11.36 2.53 -7.84
C ILE A 119 -10.07 1.84 -8.26
N ILE A 120 -9.06 2.63 -8.60
CA ILE A 120 -7.72 2.19 -8.96
C ILE A 120 -6.74 2.83 -7.97
N ASP A 121 -6.11 2.03 -7.13
CA ASP A 121 -5.14 2.46 -6.12
C ASP A 121 -3.72 2.06 -6.53
N GLY A 122 -2.79 3.01 -6.54
CA GLY A 122 -1.39 2.79 -6.91
C GLY A 122 -1.12 2.71 -8.41
N LEU A 123 -1.79 3.51 -9.25
CA LEU A 123 -1.58 3.49 -10.71
C LEU A 123 -0.10 3.70 -11.12
N ASP A 124 0.67 4.44 -10.33
CA ASP A 124 2.10 4.64 -10.57
C ASP A 124 2.97 3.40 -10.28
N GLU A 125 2.41 2.37 -9.66
CA GLU A 125 3.12 1.13 -9.31
C GLU A 125 3.05 0.04 -10.39
N CYS A 126 2.25 0.25 -11.45
CA CYS A 126 2.06 -0.73 -12.52
C CYS A 126 2.66 -0.33 -13.88
N ASN A 127 3.51 0.71 -13.92
CA ASN A 127 4.14 1.23 -15.14
C ASN A 127 3.17 1.38 -16.33
N PRO A 128 2.08 2.16 -16.19
CA PRO A 128 1.05 2.24 -17.21
C PRO A 128 1.61 2.81 -18.52
N SER A 129 1.18 2.22 -19.65
CA SER A 129 1.51 2.75 -20.98
C SER A 129 0.82 4.09 -21.24
N ASP A 130 1.37 4.91 -22.14
CA ASP A 130 0.74 6.17 -22.54
C ASP A 130 -0.67 5.96 -23.10
N GLU A 131 -0.90 4.84 -23.79
CA GLU A 131 -2.21 4.48 -24.31
C GLU A 131 -3.21 4.19 -23.18
N LEU A 132 -2.80 3.43 -22.17
CA LEU A 132 -3.63 3.16 -21.00
C LEU A 132 -3.94 4.45 -20.24
N LEU A 133 -2.94 5.32 -20.03
CA LEU A 133 -3.14 6.62 -19.39
C LEU A 133 -4.15 7.48 -20.15
N ALA A 134 -4.11 7.48 -21.49
CA ALA A 134 -5.09 8.19 -22.31
C ALA A 134 -6.50 7.63 -22.16
N VAL A 135 -6.66 6.29 -22.12
CA VAL A 135 -7.95 5.64 -21.85
C VAL A 135 -8.48 6.03 -20.47
N LEU A 136 -7.65 5.92 -19.43
CA LEU A 136 -8.04 6.27 -18.06
C LEU A 136 -8.38 7.75 -17.93
N ALA A 137 -7.63 8.65 -18.58
CA ALA A 137 -7.87 10.09 -18.55
C ALA A 137 -9.21 10.49 -19.18
N ASN A 138 -9.66 9.76 -20.21
CA ASN A 138 -10.99 9.95 -20.81
C ASN A 138 -12.12 9.47 -19.90
N GLY A 139 -11.81 8.62 -18.92
CA GLY A 139 -12.78 8.02 -18.02
C GLY A 139 -13.81 7.17 -18.78
N PHE A 140 -15.05 7.15 -18.28
CA PHE A 140 -16.15 6.45 -18.94
C PHE A 140 -16.89 7.33 -19.96
N GLY A 141 -16.68 8.66 -19.89
CA GLY A 141 -17.23 9.64 -20.81
C GLY A 141 -18.75 9.83 -20.71
N SER A 142 -19.30 10.67 -21.57
CA SER A 142 -20.73 11.04 -21.57
C SER A 142 -21.67 9.89 -21.96
N ARG A 143 -21.14 8.80 -22.52
CA ARG A 143 -21.92 7.61 -22.90
C ARG A 143 -22.28 6.74 -21.69
N LEU A 144 -21.53 6.87 -20.59
CA LEU A 144 -21.72 6.13 -19.35
C LEU A 144 -21.75 7.09 -18.15
N PRO A 145 -22.71 8.02 -18.09
CA PRO A 145 -22.74 9.08 -17.08
C PRO A 145 -22.80 8.54 -15.64
N PHE A 146 -23.48 7.40 -15.44
CA PHE A 146 -23.61 6.71 -14.16
C PHE A 146 -22.32 6.06 -13.66
N MET A 147 -21.27 5.97 -14.48
CA MET A 147 -19.98 5.42 -14.06
C MET A 147 -19.08 6.51 -13.47
N ARG A 148 -18.21 6.11 -12.55
CA ARG A 148 -17.26 6.96 -11.84
C ARG A 148 -15.93 6.26 -11.73
N MET A 149 -14.86 6.97 -12.08
CA MET A 149 -13.50 6.47 -11.90
C MET A 149 -12.79 7.27 -10.82
N VAL A 150 -12.26 6.60 -9.81
CA VAL A 150 -11.37 7.21 -8.80
C VAL A 150 -10.01 6.56 -8.94
N ILE A 151 -8.99 7.38 -9.15
CA ILE A 151 -7.61 6.93 -9.33
C ILE A 151 -6.75 7.57 -8.25
N ALA A 152 -5.96 6.76 -7.55
CA ALA A 152 -4.93 7.23 -6.64
C ALA A 152 -3.54 6.90 -7.19
N SER A 153 -2.65 7.89 -7.20
CA SER A 153 -1.25 7.70 -7.61
C SER A 153 -0.30 8.75 -7.03
N ARG A 154 1.01 8.50 -7.13
CA ARG A 154 2.00 9.59 -7.12
C ARG A 154 1.88 10.45 -8.38
N PRO A 155 2.23 11.75 -8.31
CA PRO A 155 2.21 12.65 -9.47
C PRO A 155 3.46 12.46 -10.35
N LEU A 156 3.64 11.26 -10.92
CA LEU A 156 4.71 11.02 -11.91
C LEU A 156 4.46 11.87 -13.16
N GLU A 157 5.53 12.31 -13.83
CA GLU A 157 5.42 13.25 -14.97
C GLU A 157 4.48 12.74 -16.07
N SER A 158 4.56 11.46 -16.42
CA SER A 158 3.68 10.83 -17.42
C SER A 158 2.20 10.91 -17.02
N ILE A 159 1.89 10.63 -15.75
CA ILE A 159 0.53 10.69 -15.20
C ILE A 159 0.04 12.14 -15.18
N VAL A 160 0.84 13.08 -14.64
CA VAL A 160 0.50 14.51 -14.62
C VAL A 160 0.17 15.01 -16.02
N ARG A 161 1.01 14.69 -17.01
CA ARG A 161 0.82 15.07 -18.41
C ARG A 161 -0.47 14.49 -18.98
N ALA A 162 -0.70 13.20 -18.80
CA ALA A 162 -1.92 12.56 -19.27
C ALA A 162 -3.17 13.11 -18.58
N PHE A 163 -3.06 13.50 -17.30
CA PHE A 163 -4.21 13.88 -16.48
C PHE A 163 -4.49 15.39 -16.44
N SER A 164 -3.77 16.18 -17.23
CA SER A 164 -3.96 17.64 -17.33
C SER A 164 -5.17 18.06 -18.19
N HIS A 165 -5.99 17.11 -18.67
CA HIS A 165 -7.13 17.36 -19.56
C HIS A 165 -8.41 17.75 -18.81
N SER A 166 -9.36 18.40 -19.50
CA SER A 166 -10.58 19.01 -18.92
C SER A 166 -11.62 18.05 -18.31
N GLY A 167 -11.38 16.73 -18.35
CA GLY A 167 -12.28 15.70 -17.81
C GLY A 167 -11.89 15.15 -16.43
N ILE A 168 -10.77 15.62 -15.87
CA ILE A 168 -10.21 15.09 -14.61
C ILE A 168 -10.36 16.12 -13.50
N THR A 169 -10.85 15.67 -12.36
CA THR A 169 -10.91 16.43 -11.12
C THR A 169 -9.73 16.03 -10.22
N PRO A 170 -8.69 16.88 -10.08
CA PRO A 170 -7.56 16.55 -9.20
C PRO A 170 -7.89 16.87 -7.73
N ILE A 171 -7.47 15.98 -6.83
CA ILE A 171 -7.40 16.23 -5.38
C ILE A 171 -5.98 15.91 -4.94
N THR A 172 -5.28 16.91 -4.39
CA THR A 172 -3.94 16.71 -3.85
C THR A 172 -4.01 16.51 -2.34
N LEU A 173 -3.47 15.38 -1.86
CA LEU A 173 -3.24 15.15 -0.44
C LEU A 173 -1.96 15.87 -0.02
N ASP A 174 -2.12 17.10 0.45
CA ASP A 174 -1.03 17.96 0.90
C ASP A 174 -0.58 17.57 2.32
N THR A 175 0.59 16.95 2.40
CA THR A 175 1.23 16.56 3.66
C THR A 175 1.68 17.75 4.50
N SER A 176 1.85 18.93 3.89
CA SER A 176 2.28 20.15 4.57
C SER A 176 1.11 20.94 5.19
N SER A 177 -0.12 20.54 4.92
CA SER A 177 -1.31 21.26 5.40
C SER A 177 -1.53 21.07 6.90
N GLU A 178 -2.07 22.11 7.56
CA GLU A 178 -2.46 22.06 8.98
C GLU A 178 -3.54 21.02 9.26
N ALA A 179 -4.42 20.77 8.28
CA ALA A 179 -5.43 19.72 8.39
C ALA A 179 -4.75 18.33 8.51
N THR A 180 -3.80 18.02 7.63
CA THR A 180 -3.02 16.77 7.68
C THR A 180 -2.25 16.63 9.00
N ARG A 181 -1.58 17.69 9.46
CA ARG A 181 -0.86 17.67 10.75
C ARG A 181 -1.80 17.37 11.92
N ARG A 182 -2.98 17.99 11.95
CA ARG A 182 -4.00 17.74 12.98
C ARG A 182 -4.53 16.31 12.92
N ASP A 183 -4.80 15.78 11.72
CA ASP A 183 -5.31 14.42 11.56
C ASP A 183 -4.27 13.38 11.98
N ILE A 184 -2.99 13.59 11.69
CA ILE A 184 -1.88 12.76 12.19
C ILE A 184 -1.80 12.81 13.72
N ARG A 185 -1.90 14.00 14.31
CA ARG A 185 -1.90 14.14 15.77
C ARG A 185 -3.04 13.37 16.41
N ASN A 186 -4.25 13.51 15.88
CA ASN A 186 -5.43 12.78 16.35
C ASN A 186 -5.26 11.26 16.19
N TYR A 187 -4.68 10.82 15.07
CA TYR A 187 -4.38 9.41 14.84
C TYR A 187 -3.40 8.86 15.89
N ILE A 188 -2.29 9.55 16.15
CA ILE A 188 -1.30 9.13 17.15
C ILE A 188 -1.92 9.07 18.54
N ASP A 189 -2.69 10.10 18.94
CA ASP A 189 -3.39 10.15 20.22
C ASP A 189 -4.34 8.95 20.41
N HIS A 190 -5.12 8.66 19.37
CA HIS A 190 -6.03 7.52 19.36
C HIS A 190 -5.28 6.17 19.45
N GLN A 191 -4.20 6.00 18.68
CA GLN A 191 -3.40 4.77 18.72
C GLN A 191 -2.72 4.55 20.06
N LEU A 192 -2.14 5.58 20.66
CA LEU A 192 -1.53 5.48 21.98
C LEU A 192 -2.59 5.16 23.04
N SER A 193 -3.75 5.81 23.00
CA SER A 193 -4.86 5.50 23.90
C SER A 193 -5.31 4.04 23.79
N SER A 194 -5.39 3.50 22.58
CA SER A 194 -5.68 2.08 22.35
C SER A 194 -4.60 1.16 22.93
N ILE A 195 -3.32 1.50 22.78
CA ILE A 195 -2.21 0.74 23.38
C ILE A 195 -2.33 0.74 24.91
N PHE A 196 -2.68 1.86 25.52
CA PHE A 196 -2.83 1.94 26.98
C PHE A 196 -4.02 1.11 27.47
N ALA A 197 -5.16 1.17 26.77
CA ALA A 197 -6.31 0.32 27.08
C ALA A 197 -5.96 -1.18 26.99
N ASP A 198 -5.19 -1.58 25.97
CA ASP A 198 -4.72 -2.97 25.84
C ASP A 198 -3.78 -3.38 26.99
N GLN A 199 -2.91 -2.48 27.46
CA GLN A 199 -2.04 -2.70 28.62
C GLN A 199 -2.84 -2.84 29.92
N GLU A 200 -3.83 -1.97 30.13
CA GLU A 200 -4.71 -1.99 31.30
C GLU A 200 -5.53 -3.30 31.35
N ALA A 201 -6.09 -3.72 30.21
CA ALA A 201 -6.82 -4.98 30.08
C ALA A 201 -5.95 -6.21 30.41
N ARG A 202 -4.63 -6.10 30.23
CA ARG A 202 -3.63 -7.12 30.59
C ARG A 202 -3.05 -6.93 32.01
N HIS A 203 -3.55 -5.97 32.77
CA HIS A 203 -3.08 -5.59 34.11
C HIS A 203 -1.59 -5.20 34.15
N ALA A 204 -1.07 -4.64 33.04
CA ALA A 204 0.28 -4.09 33.01
C ALA A 204 0.33 -2.71 33.71
N PRO A 205 1.49 -2.31 34.26
CA PRO A 205 1.66 -1.00 34.87
C PRO A 205 1.43 0.15 33.88
N ASP A 206 0.84 1.25 34.37
CA ASP A 206 0.58 2.49 33.60
C ASP A 206 1.84 3.34 33.32
N THR A 207 3.03 2.77 33.53
CA THR A 207 4.32 3.46 33.43
C THR A 207 4.53 4.10 32.04
N LEU A 208 4.14 3.40 30.97
CA LEU A 208 4.25 3.93 29.60
C LEU A 208 3.32 5.13 29.39
N GLN A 209 2.06 5.04 29.85
CA GLN A 209 1.09 6.13 29.73
C GLN A 209 1.59 7.37 30.47
N LYS A 210 2.02 7.23 31.73
CA LYS A 210 2.58 8.34 32.51
C LYS A 210 3.78 8.98 31.83
N MET A 211 4.64 8.17 31.20
CA MET A 211 5.79 8.69 30.45
C MET A 211 5.37 9.42 29.17
N CYS A 212 4.38 8.89 28.44
CA CYS A 212 3.81 9.56 27.27
C CYS A 212 3.25 10.94 27.62
N GLU A 213 2.53 11.06 28.74
CA GLU A 213 2.01 12.32 29.25
C GLU A 213 3.14 13.27 29.65
N ALA A 214 4.11 12.78 30.44
CA ALA A 214 5.25 13.58 30.92
C ALA A 214 6.12 14.14 29.79
N LEU A 215 6.30 13.37 28.71
CA LEU A 215 7.11 13.76 27.55
C LEU A 215 6.31 14.50 26.47
N ILE A 216 5.00 14.71 26.67
CA ILE A 216 4.10 15.28 25.66
C ILE A 216 4.24 14.50 24.32
N ALA A 217 4.21 13.17 24.43
CA ALA A 217 4.58 12.26 23.36
C ALA A 217 3.77 12.45 22.08
N VAL A 218 2.46 12.68 22.18
CA VAL A 218 1.57 12.91 21.04
C VAL A 218 2.09 14.06 20.16
N GLU A 219 2.45 15.18 20.78
CA GLU A 219 2.97 16.35 20.06
C GLU A 219 4.39 16.09 19.54
N GLY A 220 5.25 15.46 20.35
CA GLY A 220 6.62 15.14 19.97
C GLY A 220 6.70 14.18 18.77
N LEU A 221 5.83 13.19 18.72
CA LEU A 221 5.73 12.23 17.61
C LEU A 221 5.08 12.88 16.39
N SER A 222 4.01 13.67 16.57
CA SER A 222 3.34 14.38 15.47
C SER A 222 4.30 15.32 14.73
N LYS A 223 5.15 16.07 15.45
CA LYS A 223 6.18 16.91 14.85
C LYS A 223 7.18 16.13 14.01
N ARG A 224 7.58 14.94 14.45
CA ARG A 224 8.53 14.07 13.74
C ARG A 224 7.92 13.42 12.51
N ALA A 225 6.63 13.09 12.58
CA ALA A 225 5.88 12.60 11.42
C ALA A 225 5.89 13.60 10.26
N ASN A 226 5.96 14.90 10.54
CA ASN A 226 6.06 15.99 9.54
C ASN A 226 5.11 15.82 8.33
N GLY A 227 3.85 15.44 8.58
CA GLY A 227 2.86 15.25 7.51
C GLY A 227 2.79 13.84 6.91
N SER A 228 3.62 12.90 7.36
CA SER A 228 3.62 11.49 6.91
C SER A 228 2.72 10.61 7.77
N PHE A 229 1.63 10.11 7.19
CA PHE A 229 0.81 9.08 7.86
C PHE A 229 1.56 7.77 7.99
N VAL A 230 2.37 7.38 6.99
CA VAL A 230 3.18 6.14 7.10
C VAL A 230 4.15 6.21 8.26
N TRP A 231 4.73 7.38 8.53
CA TRP A 231 5.56 7.58 9.72
C TRP A 231 4.74 7.36 10.99
N ALA A 232 3.58 8.02 11.11
CA ALA A 232 2.73 7.93 12.29
C ALA A 232 2.24 6.50 12.55
N VAL A 233 1.78 5.80 11.51
CA VAL A 233 1.33 4.40 11.58
C VAL A 233 2.49 3.48 11.98
N THR A 234 3.63 3.60 11.31
CA THR A 234 4.80 2.75 11.57
C THR A 234 5.35 2.96 12.99
N ALA A 235 5.43 4.21 13.45
CA ALA A 235 5.84 4.55 14.81
C ALA A 235 4.88 3.96 15.85
N CYS A 236 3.57 4.08 15.64
CA CYS A 236 2.58 3.51 16.55
C CYS A 236 2.62 1.98 16.56
N ARG A 237 2.81 1.32 15.40
CA ARG A 237 3.02 -0.14 15.32
C ARG A 237 4.27 -0.55 16.09
N PHE A 238 5.38 0.16 15.90
CA PHE A 238 6.64 -0.11 16.60
C PHE A 238 6.50 -0.05 18.13
N ILE A 239 5.76 0.94 18.65
CA ILE A 239 5.44 1.00 20.08
C ILE A 239 4.50 -0.14 20.48
N ARG A 240 3.44 -0.41 19.70
CA ARG A 240 2.44 -1.44 20.01
C ARG A 240 3.02 -2.85 20.14
N GLU A 241 3.96 -3.21 19.26
CA GLU A 241 4.57 -4.56 19.28
C GLU A 241 5.34 -4.82 20.59
N PHE A 242 6.00 -3.80 21.14
CA PHE A 242 6.67 -3.90 22.43
C PHE A 242 6.55 -2.57 23.21
N PRO A 243 5.45 -2.38 23.97
CA PRO A 243 5.10 -1.11 24.60
C PRO A 243 6.05 -0.72 25.74
N THR A 244 7.20 -0.15 25.38
CA THR A 244 8.26 0.22 26.31
C THR A 244 8.59 1.71 26.24
N ILE A 245 9.06 2.23 27.37
CA ILE A 245 9.57 3.60 27.48
C ILE A 245 10.76 3.80 26.55
N THR A 246 11.64 2.79 26.41
CA THR A 246 12.82 2.85 25.55
C THR A 246 12.42 3.11 24.09
N ARG A 247 11.47 2.36 23.54
CA ARG A 247 11.03 2.58 22.15
C ARG A 247 10.39 3.95 21.95
N LEU A 248 9.58 4.41 22.91
CA LEU A 248 9.03 5.77 22.89
C LEU A 248 10.14 6.83 22.88
N GLN A 249 11.12 6.70 23.78
CA GLN A 249 12.24 7.63 23.90
C GLN A 249 13.13 7.60 22.66
N THR A 250 13.36 6.44 22.04
CA THR A 250 14.08 6.34 20.75
C THR A 250 13.38 7.19 19.70
N LEU A 251 12.06 7.06 19.55
CA LEU A 251 11.30 7.84 18.58
C LEU A 251 11.30 9.34 18.90
N LEU A 252 11.10 9.71 20.17
CA LEU A 252 11.17 11.10 20.63
C LEU A 252 12.60 11.68 20.65
N GLY A 253 13.62 10.84 20.51
CA GLY A 253 15.02 11.24 20.39
C GLY A 253 15.43 11.56 18.96
N LEU A 254 14.65 11.17 17.96
CA LEU A 254 14.93 11.49 16.56
C LEU A 254 14.90 13.01 16.34
N GLU A 255 15.71 13.50 15.41
CA GLU A 255 15.65 14.90 15.01
C GLU A 255 14.29 15.21 14.37
N ILE A 256 13.82 16.45 14.54
CA ILE A 256 12.63 16.92 13.84
C ILE A 256 13.06 17.22 12.40
N PRO A 257 12.60 16.44 11.42
CA PRO A 257 13.11 16.53 10.06
C PRO A 257 12.51 17.73 9.33
N THR A 258 13.27 18.33 8.43
CA THR A 258 12.79 19.41 7.56
C THR A 258 12.00 18.88 6.35
N ASP A 259 12.27 17.65 5.93
CA ASP A 259 11.61 16.94 4.82
C ASP A 259 10.88 15.68 5.32
N CYS A 260 9.79 15.31 4.66
CA CYS A 260 9.04 14.08 4.87
C CYS A 260 9.85 12.81 4.50
N THR A 261 10.77 12.90 3.53
CA THR A 261 11.59 11.77 3.08
C THR A 261 12.64 11.41 4.12
N ASP A 262 13.35 12.40 4.65
CA ASP A 262 14.31 12.22 5.74
C ASP A 262 13.62 11.69 7.01
N SER A 263 12.40 12.16 7.27
CA SER A 263 11.58 11.71 8.39
C SER A 263 11.40 10.19 8.42
N ILE A 264 10.99 9.59 7.30
CA ILE A 264 10.67 8.17 7.25
C ILE A 264 11.93 7.30 7.25
N ALA A 265 12.99 7.73 6.57
CA ALA A 265 14.27 7.01 6.58
C ALA A 265 14.86 6.94 8.00
N ASN A 266 14.81 8.04 8.76
CA ASN A 266 15.27 8.08 10.14
C ASN A 266 14.45 7.15 11.06
N LEU A 267 13.13 7.07 10.84
CA LEU A 267 12.28 6.12 11.56
C LEU A 267 12.69 4.68 11.29
N TYR A 268 12.87 4.30 10.02
CA TYR A 268 13.25 2.94 9.67
C TYR A 268 14.60 2.54 10.26
N LYS A 269 15.61 3.43 10.20
CA LYS A 269 16.88 3.21 10.90
C LYS A 269 16.67 3.00 12.38
N ALA A 270 15.91 3.86 13.04
CA ALA A 270 15.66 3.78 14.48
C ALA A 270 15.00 2.46 14.88
N ILE A 271 14.04 1.98 14.09
CA ILE A 271 13.38 0.69 14.30
C ILE A 271 14.38 -0.46 14.16
N LEU A 272 15.11 -0.50 13.05
CA LEU A 272 16.08 -1.57 12.78
C LEU A 272 17.21 -1.61 13.82
N SER A 273 17.77 -0.45 14.19
CA SER A 273 18.78 -0.35 15.24
C SER A 273 18.23 -0.77 16.61
N SER A 274 16.97 -0.46 16.92
CA SER A 274 16.34 -0.87 18.18
C SER A 274 16.16 -2.38 18.24
N ILE A 275 15.70 -3.01 17.15
CA ILE A 275 15.57 -4.47 17.08
C ILE A 275 16.92 -5.15 17.33
N VAL A 276 17.99 -4.66 16.69
CA VAL A 276 19.35 -5.19 16.92
C VAL A 276 19.82 -4.97 18.36
N ALA A 277 19.50 -3.82 18.97
CA ALA A 277 19.90 -3.49 20.33
C ALA A 277 19.12 -4.27 21.40
N GLU A 278 17.87 -4.64 21.13
CA GLU A 278 16.99 -5.41 22.01
C GLU A 278 17.24 -6.92 21.92
N SER A 279 17.92 -7.39 20.87
CA SER A 279 18.25 -8.80 20.68
C SER A 279 19.33 -9.28 21.65
N ASN A 280 19.18 -10.52 22.13
CA ASN A 280 20.20 -11.21 22.95
C ASN A 280 21.31 -11.85 22.10
N GLU A 281 21.14 -11.89 20.79
CA GLU A 281 22.11 -12.45 19.85
C GLU A 281 23.28 -11.51 19.60
N ASP A 282 24.34 -12.02 18.97
CA ASP A 282 25.39 -11.16 18.44
C ASP A 282 24.80 -10.16 17.44
N LYS A 283 25.17 -8.88 17.59
CA LYS A 283 24.60 -7.77 16.82
C LYS A 283 24.83 -7.90 15.32
N ASP A 284 25.97 -8.47 14.92
CA ASP A 284 26.30 -8.67 13.51
C ASP A 284 25.55 -9.88 12.94
N ILE A 285 25.33 -10.92 13.75
CA ILE A 285 24.50 -12.07 13.39
C ILE A 285 23.05 -11.62 13.15
N ILE A 286 22.41 -10.95 14.11
CA ILE A 286 20.99 -10.56 13.97
C ILE A 286 20.81 -9.56 12.82
N ARG A 287 21.72 -8.60 12.65
CA ARG A 287 21.67 -7.65 11.53
C ARG A 287 21.76 -8.37 10.18
N ARG A 288 22.71 -9.30 10.03
CA ARG A 288 22.84 -10.14 8.82
C ARG A 288 21.56 -10.92 8.55
N CYS A 289 20.95 -11.51 9.59
CA CYS A 289 19.72 -12.28 9.46
C CYS A 289 18.56 -11.40 9.00
N ILE A 290 18.37 -10.22 9.61
CA ILE A 290 17.38 -9.23 9.19
C ILE A 290 17.56 -8.86 7.72
N CYS A 291 18.74 -8.43 7.30
CA CYS A 291 18.99 -8.03 5.91
C CYS A 291 18.77 -9.19 4.93
N THR A 292 19.05 -10.42 5.36
CA THR A 292 18.87 -11.62 4.54
C THR A 292 17.40 -12.01 4.40
N VAL A 293 16.61 -11.92 5.48
CA VAL A 293 15.15 -12.12 5.46
C VAL A 293 14.47 -11.04 4.62
N LEU A 294 14.78 -9.77 4.88
CA LEU A 294 14.21 -8.65 4.12
C LEU A 294 14.57 -8.76 2.63
N GLY A 295 15.82 -9.08 2.30
CA GLY A 295 16.25 -9.26 0.92
C GLY A 295 15.56 -10.41 0.19
N ALA A 296 15.17 -11.47 0.91
CA ALA A 296 14.36 -12.54 0.34
C ALA A 296 12.93 -12.09 0.03
N ILE A 297 12.30 -11.33 0.94
CA ILE A 297 10.95 -10.77 0.76
C ILE A 297 10.89 -9.81 -0.44
N MET A 298 11.99 -9.10 -0.72
CA MET A 298 12.09 -8.15 -1.85
C MET A 298 12.13 -8.80 -3.23
N ILE A 299 12.33 -10.12 -3.33
CA ILE A 299 12.44 -10.81 -4.62
C ILE A 299 11.02 -11.02 -5.20
N PRO A 300 10.69 -10.44 -6.37
CA PRO A 300 9.39 -10.66 -7.00
C PRO A 300 9.21 -12.14 -7.38
N ARG A 301 8.04 -12.73 -7.05
CA ARG A 301 7.73 -14.14 -7.35
C ARG A 301 6.41 -14.27 -8.09
N ARG A 302 6.37 -15.18 -9.06
CA ARG A 302 5.17 -15.48 -9.87
C ARG A 302 4.11 -16.31 -9.12
N SER A 303 4.48 -16.97 -8.02
CA SER A 303 3.57 -17.85 -7.26
C SER A 303 3.99 -17.90 -5.78
N GLY A 304 3.28 -17.16 -4.92
CA GLY A 304 3.46 -17.14 -3.46
C GLY A 304 4.61 -16.24 -2.97
N GLY A 305 4.41 -15.63 -1.79
CA GLY A 305 5.43 -14.83 -1.11
C GLY A 305 6.38 -15.69 -0.27
N MET A 306 7.11 -15.07 0.67
CA MET A 306 8.01 -15.79 1.59
C MET A 306 7.28 -16.13 2.88
N THR A 307 7.15 -17.42 3.22
CA THR A 307 6.71 -17.84 4.57
C THR A 307 7.91 -17.97 5.50
N ALA A 308 7.67 -18.04 6.81
CA ALA A 308 8.74 -18.25 7.79
C ALA A 308 9.52 -19.55 7.51
N GLU A 309 8.83 -20.63 7.16
CA GLU A 309 9.44 -21.93 6.87
C GLU A 309 10.32 -21.87 5.62
N ILE A 310 9.88 -21.14 4.59
CA ILE A 310 10.65 -20.93 3.36
C ILE A 310 11.91 -20.11 3.67
N LEU A 311 11.81 -19.10 4.53
CA LEU A 311 12.94 -18.26 4.94
C LEU A 311 13.98 -19.05 5.74
N ASP A 312 13.51 -19.84 6.72
CA ASP A 312 14.37 -20.74 7.51
C ASP A 312 15.14 -21.70 6.62
N ALA A 313 14.47 -22.31 5.64
CA ALA A 313 15.09 -23.28 4.76
C ALA A 313 16.08 -22.62 3.77
N LEU A 314 15.70 -21.51 3.13
CA LEU A 314 16.43 -20.98 1.97
C LEU A 314 17.54 -19.99 2.32
N VAL A 315 17.33 -19.15 3.33
CA VAL A 315 18.19 -17.97 3.53
C VAL A 315 18.90 -17.94 4.87
N LEU A 316 18.38 -18.62 5.90
CA LEU A 316 19.01 -18.76 7.20
C LEU A 316 19.88 -20.03 7.30
N VAL A 317 20.84 -20.06 8.22
CA VAL A 317 21.75 -21.19 8.43
C VAL A 317 21.67 -21.73 9.87
N PRO A 318 22.13 -22.97 10.14
CA PRO A 318 22.15 -23.50 11.51
C PRO A 318 22.88 -22.56 12.48
N GLY A 319 22.19 -22.19 13.57
CA GLY A 319 22.67 -21.22 14.55
C GLY A 319 22.09 -19.81 14.37
N ASP A 320 21.44 -19.51 13.26
CA ASP A 320 20.67 -18.28 13.10
C ASP A 320 19.34 -18.36 13.89
N PRO A 321 18.81 -17.22 14.37
CA PRO A 321 17.47 -17.17 14.95
C PRO A 321 16.41 -17.58 13.93
N PRO A 322 15.37 -18.34 14.33
CA PRO A 322 14.27 -18.70 13.44
C PRO A 322 13.61 -17.49 12.77
N ALA A 323 13.23 -17.64 11.51
CA ALA A 323 12.62 -16.60 10.70
C ALA A 323 11.36 -16.02 11.33
N TYR A 324 10.54 -16.85 12.00
CA TYR A 324 9.32 -16.36 12.64
C TYR A 324 9.59 -15.36 13.77
N LEU A 325 10.73 -15.47 14.48
CA LEU A 325 11.14 -14.49 15.49
C LEU A 325 11.59 -13.19 14.84
N ILE A 326 12.43 -13.29 13.80
CA ILE A 326 12.89 -12.12 13.04
C ILE A 326 11.70 -11.36 12.43
N LEU A 327 10.74 -12.08 11.85
CA LEU A 327 9.51 -11.50 11.32
C LEU A 327 8.62 -10.90 12.42
N ALA A 328 8.61 -11.50 13.62
CA ALA A 328 7.88 -10.95 14.76
C ALA A 328 8.48 -9.61 15.21
N ASP A 329 9.81 -9.49 15.25
CA ASP A 329 10.48 -8.23 15.58
C ASP A 329 10.25 -7.16 14.50
N LEU A 330 10.13 -7.58 13.24
CA LEU A 330 9.88 -6.70 12.09
C LEU A 330 8.41 -6.33 11.88
N ARG A 331 7.47 -6.72 12.77
CA ARG A 331 6.03 -6.44 12.62
C ARG A 331 5.64 -4.97 12.45
N ALA A 332 6.52 -4.04 12.84
CA ALA A 332 6.32 -2.62 12.57
C ALA A 332 6.34 -2.28 11.07
N VAL A 333 7.12 -3.02 10.27
CA VAL A 333 7.42 -2.73 8.86
C VAL A 333 7.13 -3.90 7.92
N VAL A 334 6.90 -5.09 8.46
CA VAL A 334 6.51 -6.31 7.73
C VAL A 334 5.16 -6.78 8.26
N GLU A 335 4.28 -7.22 7.36
CA GLU A 335 3.00 -7.84 7.67
C GLU A 335 2.95 -9.28 7.14
N MET A 336 2.13 -10.10 7.80
CA MET A 336 1.87 -11.48 7.38
C MET A 336 0.49 -11.56 6.77
N SER A 337 0.39 -12.10 5.56
CA SER A 337 -0.89 -12.37 4.92
C SER A 337 -1.64 -13.52 5.62
N LEU A 338 -2.94 -13.65 5.34
CA LEU A 338 -3.75 -14.81 5.81
C LEU A 338 -3.17 -16.15 5.35
N ASP A 339 -2.53 -16.16 4.18
CA ASP A 339 -1.86 -17.34 3.61
C ASP A 339 -0.43 -17.55 4.16
N GLY A 340 0.00 -16.74 5.14
CA GLY A 340 1.30 -16.86 5.80
C GLY A 340 2.48 -16.23 5.06
N PHE A 341 2.23 -15.39 4.05
CA PHE A 341 3.30 -14.72 3.30
C PHE A 341 3.70 -13.39 3.96
N ALA A 342 5.00 -13.22 4.18
CA ALA A 342 5.59 -11.96 4.62
C ALA A 342 5.59 -10.93 3.48
N ARG A 343 5.17 -9.71 3.79
CA ARG A 343 5.08 -8.57 2.87
C ARG A 343 5.52 -7.30 3.58
N PHE A 344 6.02 -6.33 2.82
CA PHE A 344 6.25 -5.00 3.36
C PHE A 344 4.92 -4.35 3.69
N PHE A 345 4.83 -3.72 4.86
CA PHE A 345 3.64 -2.97 5.24
C PHE A 345 3.43 -1.76 4.31
N ASP A 346 4.52 -1.08 3.95
CA ASP A 346 4.49 0.04 3.01
C ASP A 346 5.72 -0.03 2.10
N MET A 347 5.52 0.34 0.83
CA MET A 347 6.56 0.29 -0.20
C MET A 347 7.67 1.32 -0.01
N SER A 348 7.47 2.36 0.81
CA SER A 348 8.56 3.26 1.18
C SER A 348 9.66 2.56 1.99
N PHE A 349 9.37 1.49 2.73
CA PHE A 349 10.41 0.69 3.38
C PHE A 349 11.20 -0.15 2.37
N TYR A 350 10.53 -0.67 1.34
CA TYR A 350 11.20 -1.33 0.21
C TYR A 350 12.16 -0.36 -0.50
N ASP A 351 11.69 0.85 -0.79
CA ASP A 351 12.50 1.88 -1.46
C ASP A 351 13.70 2.30 -0.58
N PHE A 352 13.48 2.48 0.74
CA PHE A 352 14.53 2.78 1.72
C PHE A 352 15.67 1.74 1.69
N LEU A 353 15.37 0.44 1.71
CA LEU A 353 16.37 -0.63 1.71
C LEU A 353 17.20 -0.70 0.41
N ARG A 354 16.74 -0.05 -0.67
CA ARG A 354 17.42 0.00 -1.97
C ARG A 354 18.19 1.30 -2.20
N ASP A 355 18.04 2.28 -1.33
CA ASP A 355 18.70 3.56 -1.42
C ASP A 355 19.83 3.62 -0.39
N ARG A 356 21.06 3.46 -0.88
CA ARG A 356 22.28 3.42 -0.06
C ARG A 356 22.50 4.72 0.71
N ASP A 357 22.11 5.86 0.16
CA ASP A 357 22.24 7.16 0.81
C ASP A 357 21.24 7.29 1.95
N GLN A 358 20.03 6.74 1.78
CA GLN A 358 19.00 6.75 2.82
C GLN A 358 19.25 5.73 3.91
N CYS A 359 19.48 4.45 3.60
CA CYS A 359 19.58 3.40 4.62
C CYS A 359 20.98 3.20 5.20
N GLY A 360 22.02 3.62 4.48
CA GLY A 360 23.42 3.37 4.84
C GLY A 360 23.87 1.95 4.48
N GLU A 361 25.19 1.75 4.44
CA GLU A 361 25.84 0.49 4.02
C GLU A 361 25.34 -0.74 4.78
N GLU A 362 25.03 -0.57 6.06
CA GLU A 362 24.66 -1.65 6.98
C GLU A 362 23.25 -2.23 6.72
N TRP A 363 22.36 -1.45 6.08
CA TRP A 363 20.98 -1.83 5.79
C TRP A 363 20.69 -1.95 4.28
N TYR A 364 21.63 -1.54 3.43
CA TYR A 364 21.47 -1.58 1.98
C TYR A 364 21.36 -3.02 1.46
N ILE A 365 20.38 -3.24 0.58
CA ILE A 365 20.11 -4.53 -0.05
C ILE A 365 20.15 -4.38 -1.57
N ASP A 366 21.15 -5.02 -2.19
CA ASP A 366 21.17 -5.24 -3.63
C ASP A 366 20.24 -6.39 -4.01
N VAL A 367 19.06 -6.06 -4.52
CA VAL A 367 18.04 -7.03 -4.90
C VAL A 367 18.52 -7.96 -6.02
N GLU A 368 19.34 -7.48 -6.96
CA GLU A 368 19.83 -8.29 -8.08
C GLU A 368 20.90 -9.29 -7.62
N GLU A 369 21.76 -8.89 -6.69
CA GLU A 369 22.69 -9.81 -6.03
C GLU A 369 21.94 -10.87 -5.22
N ARG A 370 20.95 -10.46 -4.42
CA ARG A 370 20.13 -11.40 -3.62
C ARG A 370 19.36 -12.37 -4.49
N LYS A 371 18.83 -11.93 -5.65
CA LYS A 371 18.21 -12.81 -6.64
C LYS A 371 19.17 -13.90 -7.11
N LYS A 372 20.42 -13.57 -7.46
CA LYS A 372 21.42 -14.56 -7.91
C LYS A 372 21.68 -15.62 -6.84
N ILE A 373 21.97 -15.19 -5.62
CA ILE A 373 22.22 -16.09 -4.47
C ILE A 373 21.00 -16.98 -4.21
N PHE A 374 19.80 -16.41 -4.27
CA PHE A 374 18.55 -17.14 -4.08
C PHE A 374 18.35 -18.22 -5.15
N TYR A 375 18.58 -17.90 -6.43
CA TYR A 375 18.45 -18.88 -7.52
C TYR A 375 19.45 -20.03 -7.37
N GLU A 376 20.70 -19.75 -6.99
CA GLU A 376 21.70 -20.80 -6.73
C GLU A 376 21.25 -21.75 -5.62
N ARG A 377 20.82 -21.23 -4.47
CA ARG A 377 20.38 -22.06 -3.33
C ARG A 377 19.11 -22.86 -3.62
N SER A 378 18.13 -22.25 -4.30
CA SER A 378 16.91 -22.97 -4.69
C SER A 378 17.19 -24.12 -5.67
N SER A 379 18.17 -23.96 -6.57
CA SER A 379 18.57 -25.00 -7.51
C SER A 379 19.26 -26.19 -6.85
N VAL A 380 19.93 -25.97 -5.71
CA VAL A 380 20.59 -27.02 -4.91
C VAL A 380 19.54 -27.83 -4.13
N MET A 381 18.55 -27.17 -3.53
CA MET A 381 17.46 -27.85 -2.81
C MET A 381 16.58 -28.73 -3.71
N LEU A 382 16.36 -28.34 -4.97
CA LEU A 382 15.56 -29.15 -5.91
C LEU A 382 16.33 -30.37 -6.45
N ARG A 383 17.63 -30.49 -6.16
CA ARG A 383 18.51 -31.57 -6.64
C ARG A 383 18.93 -32.56 -5.55
N GLY A 384 18.65 -32.28 -4.29
CA GLY A 384 18.87 -33.18 -3.14
C GLY A 384 17.54 -33.72 -2.64
#